data_AF-A0A553H118-F1
#
_entry.id   AF-A0A553H118-F1
#
_cell.length_a   1.000
_cell.length_b   1.000
_cell.length_c   1.000
_cell.angle_alpha   90.00
_cell.angle_beta   90.00
_cell.angle_gamma   90.00
#
_symmetry.space_group_name_H-M   'P 1'
#
loop_
_entity.id
_entity.type
_entity.pdbx_description
1 polymer ?
#
loop_
_entity_poly.entity_id
_entity_poly.type
_entity_poly.pdbx_seq_one_letter_code
_entity_poly.pdbx_strand_id
1 'polypeptide(L)'
;MTDPDRQEHLEAAAFRRLVQHLRERTDVQNIDLMNLAGFCRNCLSKWYKAAADERGIPLDMDEARERIYGMPYSDWKARYQTEASDAQKASFQQGARSRALEDFLLSLRTGAPLFADTLAFVDQHYDYQPGAFHNGEVANAAEQNEGSCKLLGLALLEGFSLEDTLLAFGEHYRSVQGEPHGTDHGNIRALIAHGLDGVRFEQLPLQRKG
;
A
#
# COMPACT_ATOMS: atom_id res chain seq x y z
N MET A 1 6.20 10.95 -39.46
CA MET A 1 7.34 10.02 -39.26
C MET A 1 8.12 10.59 -38.09
N THR A 2 7.95 10.00 -36.90
CA THR A 2 8.75 10.36 -35.72
C THR A 2 10.18 9.92 -36.00
N ASP A 3 11.09 10.87 -35.95
CA ASP A 3 12.52 10.62 -35.98
C ASP A 3 12.91 10.26 -34.52
N PRO A 4 13.31 9.00 -34.23
CA PRO A 4 13.61 8.56 -32.87
C PRO A 4 14.63 9.46 -32.17
N ASP A 5 15.63 9.95 -32.91
CA ASP A 5 16.65 10.85 -32.36
C ASP A 5 16.01 12.19 -31.96
N ARG A 6 15.11 12.73 -32.78
CA ARG A 6 14.39 13.97 -32.45
C ARG A 6 13.53 13.81 -31.20
N GLN A 7 12.85 12.68 -31.08
CA GLN A 7 12.00 12.41 -29.91
C GLN A 7 12.85 12.33 -28.62
N GLU A 8 13.94 11.59 -28.64
CA GLU A 8 14.86 11.47 -27.50
C GLU A 8 15.42 12.84 -27.07
N HIS A 9 15.80 13.69 -28.03
CA HIS A 9 16.29 15.04 -27.74
C HIS A 9 15.24 15.92 -27.05
N LEU A 10 13.98 15.84 -27.49
CA LEU A 10 12.86 16.59 -26.90
C LEU A 10 12.54 16.11 -25.49
N GLU A 11 12.48 14.79 -25.28
CA GLU A 11 12.24 14.17 -23.97
C GLU A 11 13.37 14.54 -22.98
N ALA A 12 14.62 14.45 -23.41
CA ALA A 12 15.77 14.85 -22.60
C ALA A 12 15.76 16.35 -22.27
N ALA A 13 15.34 17.20 -23.21
CA ALA A 13 15.19 18.64 -22.96
C ALA A 13 14.08 18.94 -21.94
N ALA A 14 12.93 18.28 -22.05
CA ALA A 14 11.84 18.38 -21.09
C ALA A 14 12.27 17.91 -19.70
N PHE A 15 12.98 16.77 -19.61
CA PHE A 15 13.50 16.25 -18.35
C PHE A 15 14.48 17.23 -17.69
N ARG A 16 15.44 17.78 -18.46
CA ARG A 16 16.35 18.83 -17.96
C ARG A 16 15.59 20.04 -17.44
N ARG A 17 14.50 20.46 -18.11
CA ARG A 17 13.66 21.58 -17.67
C ARG A 17 12.93 21.27 -16.36
N LEU A 18 12.39 20.07 -16.20
CA LEU A 18 11.77 19.60 -14.96
C LEU A 18 12.79 19.62 -13.80
N VAL A 19 13.96 19.02 -14.01
CA VAL A 19 15.04 19.00 -13.01
C VAL A 19 15.44 20.41 -12.60
N GLN A 20 15.64 21.31 -13.58
CA GLN A 20 15.95 22.70 -13.29
C GLN A 20 14.83 23.40 -12.50
N HIS A 21 13.57 23.19 -12.87
CA HIS A 21 12.44 23.75 -12.13
C HIS A 21 12.39 23.27 -10.67
N LEU A 22 12.65 21.98 -10.43
CA LEU A 22 12.69 21.40 -9.08
C LEU A 22 13.89 21.88 -8.24
N ARG A 23 14.98 22.34 -8.88
CA ARG A 23 16.11 22.99 -8.20
C ARG A 23 15.79 24.42 -7.80
N GLU A 24 15.04 25.15 -8.63
CA GLU A 24 14.57 26.50 -8.34
C GLU A 24 13.51 26.50 -7.22
N ARG A 25 12.66 25.48 -7.18
CA ARG A 25 11.61 25.30 -6.16
C ARG A 25 12.12 24.55 -4.93
N THR A 26 13.10 25.14 -4.24
CA THR A 26 13.66 24.57 -2.99
C THR A 26 12.63 24.49 -1.85
N ASP A 27 11.57 25.29 -1.92
CA ASP A 27 10.43 25.28 -1.01
C ASP A 27 9.62 23.98 -1.10
N VAL A 28 9.60 23.33 -2.26
CA VAL A 28 8.85 22.08 -2.47
C VAL A 28 9.63 20.91 -1.90
N GLN A 29 9.22 20.38 -0.74
CA GLN A 29 9.88 19.25 -0.10
C GLN A 29 9.57 17.94 -0.81
N ASN A 30 10.51 16.99 -0.73
CA ASN A 30 10.31 15.67 -1.34
C ASN A 30 9.11 14.92 -0.74
N ILE A 31 8.81 15.11 0.55
CA ILE A 31 7.67 14.44 1.19
C ILE A 31 6.33 14.93 0.62
N ASP A 32 6.22 16.22 0.29
CA ASP A 32 5.01 16.78 -0.33
C ASP A 32 4.82 16.22 -1.74
N LEU A 33 5.90 16.12 -2.52
CA LEU A 33 5.86 15.47 -3.84
C LEU A 33 5.46 14.00 -3.74
N MET A 34 6.00 13.27 -2.75
CA MET A 34 5.62 11.87 -2.53
C MET A 34 4.14 11.74 -2.13
N ASN A 35 3.64 12.60 -1.26
CA ASN A 35 2.25 12.58 -0.79
C ASN A 35 1.27 12.93 -1.92
N LEU A 36 1.62 13.88 -2.78
CA LEU A 36 0.75 14.37 -3.85
C LEU A 36 0.82 13.52 -5.12
N ALA A 37 2.03 13.11 -5.54
CA ALA A 37 2.28 12.58 -6.88
C ALA A 37 2.96 11.20 -6.88
N GLY A 38 3.30 10.63 -5.72
CA GLY A 38 3.92 9.31 -5.63
C GLY A 38 5.38 9.25 -6.10
N PHE A 39 6.01 10.39 -6.44
CA PHE A 39 7.43 10.48 -6.76
C PHE A 39 8.04 11.76 -6.21
N CYS A 40 9.37 11.81 -6.09
CA CYS A 40 10.11 13.02 -5.70
C CYS A 40 11.48 13.05 -6.40
N ARG A 41 12.34 14.02 -6.04
CA ARG A 41 13.70 14.14 -6.60
C ARG A 41 14.52 12.86 -6.43
N ASN A 42 14.39 12.18 -5.29
CA ASN A 42 15.08 10.90 -5.05
C ASN A 42 14.60 9.78 -5.99
N CYS A 43 13.33 9.80 -6.41
CA CYS A 43 12.83 8.85 -7.43
C CYS A 43 13.48 9.15 -8.78
N LEU A 44 13.58 10.43 -9.17
CA LEU A 44 14.29 10.82 -10.40
C LEU A 44 15.75 10.35 -10.39
N SER A 45 16.44 10.45 -9.25
CA SER A 45 17.83 9.95 -9.11
C SER A 45 17.91 8.43 -9.27
N LYS A 46 16.96 7.69 -8.70
CA LYS A 46 16.89 6.23 -8.87
C LYS A 46 16.63 5.84 -10.32
N TRP A 47 15.71 6.51 -11.01
CA TRP A 47 15.43 6.26 -12.43
C TRP A 47 16.63 6.61 -13.32
N TYR A 48 17.33 7.71 -13.03
CA TYR A 48 18.54 8.09 -13.72
C TYR A 48 19.65 7.03 -13.57
N LYS A 49 19.85 6.50 -12.35
CA LYS A 49 20.79 5.40 -12.12
C LYS A 49 20.37 4.11 -12.82
N ALA A 50 19.10 3.72 -12.72
CA ALA A 50 18.59 2.52 -13.40
C ALA A 50 18.82 2.59 -14.92
N ALA A 51 18.58 3.75 -15.54
CA ALA A 51 18.85 3.95 -16.96
C ALA A 51 20.35 3.83 -17.33
N ALA A 52 21.26 4.20 -16.41
CA ALA A 52 22.70 3.99 -16.57
C ALA A 52 23.09 2.52 -16.42
N ASP A 53 22.54 1.84 -15.40
CA ASP A 53 22.76 0.41 -15.15
C ASP A 53 22.32 -0.44 -16.36
N GLU A 54 21.16 -0.16 -16.94
CA GLU A 54 20.64 -0.82 -18.16
C GLU A 54 21.58 -0.69 -19.37
N ARG A 55 22.38 0.38 -19.41
CA ARG A 55 23.35 0.66 -20.48
C ARG A 55 24.77 0.24 -20.11
N GLY A 56 24.97 -0.37 -18.93
CA GLY A 56 26.29 -0.74 -18.41
C GLY A 56 27.19 0.46 -18.14
N ILE A 57 26.62 1.65 -17.93
CA ILE A 57 27.37 2.88 -17.63
C ILE A 57 27.62 2.94 -16.12
N PRO A 58 28.89 2.96 -15.67
CA PRO A 58 29.19 3.12 -14.25
C PRO A 58 28.66 4.46 -13.75
N LEU A 59 27.72 4.42 -12.81
CA LEU A 59 27.18 5.59 -12.13
C LEU A 59 26.71 5.15 -10.74
N ASP A 60 27.23 5.79 -9.70
CA ASP A 60 26.75 5.53 -8.34
C ASP A 60 25.50 6.37 -7.99
N MET A 61 24.90 6.09 -6.84
CA MET A 61 23.68 6.79 -6.40
C MET A 61 23.93 8.26 -6.02
N ASP A 62 25.13 8.62 -5.57
CA ASP A 62 25.45 9.98 -5.14
C ASP A 62 25.72 10.87 -6.36
N GLU A 63 26.39 10.34 -7.39
CA GLU A 63 26.51 10.96 -8.70
C GLU A 63 25.12 11.17 -9.33
N ALA A 64 24.26 10.14 -9.31
CA ALA A 64 22.89 10.26 -9.82
C ALA A 64 22.07 11.32 -9.06
N ARG A 65 22.25 11.43 -7.75
CA ARG A 65 21.65 12.51 -6.96
C ARG A 65 22.20 13.87 -7.37
N GLU A 66 23.50 14.02 -7.48
CA GLU A 66 24.11 15.29 -7.89
C GLU A 66 23.59 15.75 -9.27
N ARG A 67 23.37 14.82 -10.21
CA ARG A 67 22.71 15.14 -11.50
C ARG A 67 21.28 15.68 -11.35
N ILE A 68 20.53 15.26 -10.34
CA ILE A 68 19.17 15.77 -10.09
C ILE A 68 19.19 17.03 -9.23
N TYR A 69 19.92 17.05 -8.12
CA TYR A 69 19.95 18.15 -7.17
C TYR A 69 20.83 19.35 -7.62
N GLY A 70 21.76 19.13 -8.55
CA GLY A 70 22.68 20.16 -9.04
C GLY A 70 23.83 20.49 -8.08
N MET A 71 23.95 19.74 -6.99
CA MET A 71 25.01 19.80 -5.98
C MET A 71 25.00 18.47 -5.18
N PRO A 72 26.02 18.18 -4.36
CA PRO A 72 26.00 17.03 -3.47
C PRO A 72 24.72 16.99 -2.62
N TYR A 73 24.11 15.83 -2.48
CA TYR A 73 22.84 15.68 -1.76
C TYR A 73 22.95 16.10 -0.29
N SER A 74 24.11 15.87 0.33
CA SER A 74 24.42 16.36 1.69
C SER A 74 24.27 17.87 1.80
N ASP A 75 24.75 18.61 0.81
CA ASP A 75 24.74 20.08 0.79
C ASP A 75 23.34 20.61 0.55
N TRP A 76 22.59 19.96 -0.36
CA TRP A 76 21.18 20.29 -0.58
C TRP A 76 20.36 20.06 0.70
N LYS A 77 20.56 18.92 1.37
CA LYS A 77 19.90 18.60 2.63
C LYS A 77 20.21 19.63 3.71
N ALA A 78 21.47 20.02 3.86
CA ALA A 78 21.88 21.02 4.85
C ALA A 78 21.29 22.42 4.58
N ARG A 79 21.09 22.79 3.31
CA ARG A 79 20.64 24.15 2.92
C ARG A 79 19.12 24.29 2.81
N TYR A 80 18.42 23.25 2.36
CA TYR A 80 17.03 23.39 1.88
C TYR A 80 16.05 22.33 2.41
N GLN A 81 16.54 21.20 2.93
CA GLN A 81 15.64 20.17 3.45
C GLN A 81 15.20 20.54 4.86
N THR A 82 13.89 20.62 5.07
CA THR A 82 13.30 20.79 6.39
C THR A 82 12.89 19.45 6.97
N GLU A 83 12.77 19.39 8.30
CA GLU A 83 12.12 18.24 8.93
C GLU A 83 10.66 18.18 8.50
N ALA A 84 10.18 16.98 8.19
CA ALA A 84 8.77 16.76 7.89
C ALA A 84 7.93 16.91 9.16
N SER A 85 6.84 17.67 9.06
CA SER A 85 5.83 17.74 10.11
C SER A 85 5.16 16.37 10.32
N ASP A 86 4.56 16.18 11.50
CA ASP A 86 3.83 14.95 11.81
C ASP A 86 2.66 14.72 10.84
N ALA A 87 2.00 15.80 10.40
CA ALA A 87 0.95 15.72 9.39
C ALA A 87 1.48 15.20 8.03
N GLN A 88 2.66 15.66 7.58
CA GLN A 88 3.27 15.17 6.34
C GLN A 88 3.70 13.70 6.46
N LYS A 89 4.28 13.31 7.60
CA LYS A 89 4.65 11.91 7.90
C LYS A 89 3.43 11.00 7.90
N ALA A 90 2.35 11.42 8.58
CA ALA A 90 1.09 10.69 8.62
C ALA A 90 0.45 10.54 7.23
N SER A 91 0.44 11.60 6.43
CA SER A 91 -0.06 11.54 5.04
C SER A 91 0.77 10.59 4.17
N PHE A 92 2.09 10.58 4.34
CA PHE A 92 2.97 9.65 3.63
C PHE A 92 2.67 8.20 3.97
N GLN A 93 2.53 7.90 5.26
CA GLN A 93 2.19 6.57 5.76
C GLN A 93 0.79 6.13 5.31
N GLN A 94 -0.20 7.04 5.37
CA GLN A 94 -1.54 6.79 4.88
C GLN A 94 -1.53 6.46 3.39
N GLY A 95 -0.80 7.24 2.57
CA GLY A 95 -0.69 6.99 1.14
C GLY A 95 0.00 5.66 0.83
N ALA A 96 1.04 5.29 1.59
CA ALA A 96 1.69 3.99 1.46
C ALA A 96 0.75 2.83 1.81
N ARG A 97 -0.03 2.96 2.89
CA ARG A 97 -1.02 1.96 3.29
C ARG A 97 -2.16 1.84 2.28
N SER A 98 -2.67 2.95 1.73
CA SER A 98 -3.73 2.93 0.71
C SER A 98 -3.30 2.11 -0.51
N ARG A 99 -2.10 2.36 -1.03
CA ARG A 99 -1.56 1.59 -2.16
C ARG A 99 -1.38 0.12 -1.83
N ALA A 100 -0.83 -0.20 -0.65
CA ALA A 100 -0.68 -1.60 -0.22
C ALA A 100 -2.04 -2.31 -0.11
N LEU A 101 -3.08 -1.60 0.37
CA LEU A 101 -4.43 -2.11 0.45
C LEU A 101 -5.06 -2.33 -0.93
N GLU A 102 -4.89 -1.38 -1.84
CA GLU A 102 -5.35 -1.48 -3.23
C GLU A 102 -4.70 -2.67 -3.94
N ASP A 103 -3.38 -2.83 -3.80
CA ASP A 103 -2.63 -3.97 -4.35
C ASP A 103 -3.10 -5.30 -3.74
N PHE A 104 -3.33 -5.33 -2.42
CA PHE A 104 -3.87 -6.50 -1.73
C PHE A 104 -5.25 -6.88 -2.28
N LEU A 105 -6.20 -5.94 -2.33
CA LEU A 105 -7.53 -6.18 -2.88
C LEU A 105 -7.50 -6.63 -4.34
N LEU A 106 -6.61 -6.06 -5.16
CA LEU A 106 -6.41 -6.51 -6.53
C LEU A 106 -5.94 -7.96 -6.56
N SER A 107 -4.97 -8.32 -5.72
CA SER A 107 -4.43 -9.68 -5.65
C SER A 107 -5.49 -10.72 -5.27
N LEU A 108 -6.43 -10.37 -4.38
CA LEU A 108 -7.56 -11.22 -4.01
C LEU A 108 -8.46 -11.54 -5.22
N ARG A 109 -8.70 -10.55 -6.08
CA ARG A 109 -9.62 -10.65 -7.23
C ARG A 109 -9.00 -11.34 -8.43
N THR A 110 -7.69 -11.19 -8.63
CA THR A 110 -7.00 -11.71 -9.82
C THR A 110 -6.32 -13.06 -9.59
N GLY A 111 -6.17 -13.49 -8.34
CA GLY A 111 -5.42 -14.68 -7.95
C GLY A 111 -6.26 -15.79 -7.33
N ALA A 112 -5.57 -16.79 -6.79
CA ALA A 112 -6.13 -17.80 -5.88
C ALA A 112 -5.58 -17.53 -4.48
N PRO A 113 -6.11 -16.50 -3.77
CA PRO A 113 -5.50 -16.04 -2.52
C PRO A 113 -5.47 -17.15 -1.47
N LEU A 114 -4.40 -17.18 -0.68
CA LEU A 114 -4.32 -17.99 0.53
C LEU A 114 -4.77 -17.17 1.72
N PHE A 115 -5.45 -17.80 2.68
CA PHE A 115 -5.85 -17.11 3.90
C PHE A 115 -4.64 -16.62 4.71
N ALA A 116 -3.52 -17.35 4.63
CA ALA A 116 -2.26 -16.92 5.22
C ALA A 116 -1.76 -15.56 4.69
N ASP A 117 -2.00 -15.25 3.41
CA ASP A 117 -1.59 -13.96 2.82
C ASP A 117 -2.40 -12.81 3.41
N THR A 118 -3.70 -13.02 3.65
CA THR A 118 -4.57 -12.08 4.36
C THR A 118 -4.05 -11.81 5.77
N LEU A 119 -3.68 -12.86 6.50
CA LEU A 119 -3.14 -12.71 7.86
C LEU A 119 -1.79 -12.00 7.87
N ALA A 120 -0.91 -12.32 6.91
CA ALA A 120 0.37 -11.64 6.75
C ALA A 120 0.18 -10.15 6.45
N PHE A 121 -0.77 -9.80 5.58
CA PHE A 121 -1.13 -8.42 5.29
C PHE A 121 -1.62 -7.68 6.54
N VAL A 122 -2.51 -8.31 7.33
CA VAL A 122 -2.97 -7.74 8.60
C VAL A 122 -1.80 -7.50 9.55
N ASP A 123 -0.95 -8.52 9.77
CA ASP A 123 0.17 -8.45 10.70
C ASP A 123 1.20 -7.41 10.29
N GLN A 124 1.39 -7.17 8.99
CA GLN A 124 2.31 -6.14 8.48
C GLN A 124 1.79 -4.72 8.72
N HIS A 125 0.48 -4.48 8.57
CA HIS A 125 -0.07 -3.13 8.47
C HIS A 125 -0.95 -2.68 9.65
N TYR A 126 -1.32 -3.60 10.53
CA TYR A 126 -2.24 -3.33 11.63
C TYR A 126 -1.74 -3.92 12.96
N ASP A 127 -2.06 -3.24 14.04
CA ASP A 127 -1.93 -3.76 15.40
C ASP A 127 -3.22 -4.47 15.76
N TYR A 128 -3.10 -5.73 16.18
CA TYR A 128 -4.24 -6.59 16.52
C TYR A 128 -4.37 -6.76 18.03
N GLN A 129 -5.62 -6.69 18.50
CA GLN A 129 -6.02 -7.06 19.84
C GLN A 129 -7.19 -8.07 19.77
N PRO A 130 -7.14 -9.21 20.49
CA PRO A 130 -8.25 -10.12 20.59
C PRO A 130 -9.54 -9.44 21.06
N GLY A 131 -10.64 -9.73 20.39
CA GLY A 131 -11.94 -9.10 20.65
C GLY A 131 -13.08 -10.07 20.37
N ALA A 132 -14.06 -10.11 21.27
CA ALA A 132 -15.27 -10.87 21.05
C ALA A 132 -16.10 -10.21 19.94
N PHE A 133 -16.78 -11.03 19.13
CA PHE A 133 -17.59 -10.53 18.03
C PHE A 133 -18.74 -11.47 17.68
N HIS A 134 -19.77 -10.87 17.10
CA HIS A 134 -20.88 -11.59 16.50
C HIS A 134 -20.81 -11.50 14.99
N ASN A 135 -21.21 -12.57 14.32
CA ASN A 135 -21.40 -12.62 12.87
C ASN A 135 -22.73 -13.32 12.60
N GLY A 136 -23.79 -12.52 12.48
CA GLY A 136 -25.16 -13.02 12.56
C GLY A 136 -25.40 -13.75 13.89
N GLU A 137 -25.85 -15.00 13.79
CA GLU A 137 -26.10 -15.87 14.95
C GLU A 137 -24.83 -16.49 15.54
N VAL A 138 -23.67 -16.36 14.90
CA VAL A 138 -22.40 -16.93 15.38
C VAL A 138 -21.74 -15.98 16.36
N ALA A 139 -21.68 -16.38 17.62
CA ALA A 139 -20.94 -15.68 18.67
C ALA A 139 -19.51 -16.24 18.80
N ASN A 140 -18.52 -15.36 18.90
CA ASN A 140 -17.12 -15.70 19.03
C ASN A 140 -16.56 -15.03 20.29
N ALA A 141 -15.98 -15.83 21.19
CA ALA A 141 -15.22 -15.28 22.32
C ALA A 141 -13.91 -14.63 21.83
N ALA A 142 -13.28 -13.79 22.65
CA ALA A 142 -12.13 -12.98 22.23
C ALA A 142 -10.95 -13.79 21.67
N GLU A 143 -10.70 -14.98 22.20
CA GLU A 143 -9.60 -15.88 21.79
C GLU A 143 -10.05 -16.96 20.80
N GLN A 144 -11.29 -16.89 20.31
CA GLN A 144 -11.82 -17.86 19.34
C GLN A 144 -11.83 -17.27 17.94
N ASN A 145 -11.50 -18.10 16.96
CA ASN A 145 -11.57 -17.76 15.53
C ASN A 145 -10.78 -16.48 15.20
N GLU A 146 -9.59 -16.32 15.78
CA GLU A 146 -8.77 -15.12 15.65
C GLU A 146 -8.52 -14.70 14.19
N GLY A 147 -8.34 -15.66 13.28
CA GLY A 147 -8.22 -15.36 11.85
C GLY A 147 -9.47 -14.67 11.30
N SER A 148 -10.66 -15.15 11.66
CA SER A 148 -11.92 -14.49 11.29
C SER A 148 -12.06 -13.13 11.95
N CYS A 149 -11.67 -13.01 13.23
CA CYS A 149 -11.67 -11.74 13.96
C CYS A 149 -10.80 -10.69 13.26
N LYS A 150 -9.55 -11.03 12.90
CA LYS A 150 -8.62 -10.19 12.14
C LYS A 150 -9.21 -9.77 10.79
N LEU A 151 -9.66 -10.72 9.98
CA LEU A 151 -10.18 -10.41 8.64
C LEU A 151 -11.46 -9.59 8.69
N LEU A 152 -12.43 -9.95 9.52
CA LEU A 152 -13.68 -9.21 9.63
C LEU A 152 -13.45 -7.80 10.22
N GLY A 153 -12.52 -7.68 11.17
CA GLY A 153 -12.06 -6.39 11.67
C GLY A 153 -11.44 -5.54 10.56
N LEU A 154 -10.59 -6.12 9.71
CA LEU A 154 -10.00 -5.44 8.55
C LEU A 154 -11.08 -4.97 7.58
N ALA A 155 -12.03 -5.85 7.25
CA ALA A 155 -13.11 -5.58 6.33
C ALA A 155 -13.97 -4.39 6.79
N LEU A 156 -14.31 -4.33 8.08
CA LEU A 156 -15.08 -3.20 8.63
C LEU A 156 -14.24 -1.92 8.75
N LEU A 157 -12.97 -2.02 9.14
CA LEU A 157 -12.08 -0.86 9.32
C LEU A 157 -11.76 -0.15 7.99
N GLU A 158 -11.59 -0.93 6.93
CA GLU A 158 -11.21 -0.44 5.60
C GLU A 158 -12.37 -0.38 4.60
N GLY A 159 -13.57 -0.83 5.00
CA GLY A 159 -14.78 -0.75 4.17
C GLY A 159 -14.78 -1.70 2.98
N PHE A 160 -14.39 -2.96 3.19
CA PHE A 160 -14.40 -3.97 2.14
C PHE A 160 -15.83 -4.26 1.66
N SER A 161 -15.94 -4.67 0.40
CA SER A 161 -17.18 -5.28 -0.08
C SER A 161 -17.36 -6.67 0.54
N LEU A 162 -18.59 -7.19 0.51
CA LEU A 162 -18.86 -8.57 0.91
C LEU A 162 -18.03 -9.56 0.09
N GLU A 163 -17.92 -9.33 -1.22
CA GLU A 163 -17.14 -10.19 -2.13
C GLU A 163 -15.65 -10.20 -1.76
N ASP A 164 -15.04 -9.02 -1.59
CA ASP A 164 -13.62 -8.93 -1.20
C ASP A 164 -13.37 -9.60 0.15
N THR A 165 -14.30 -9.46 1.10
CA THR A 165 -14.21 -10.09 2.41
C THR A 165 -14.25 -11.62 2.28
N LEU A 166 -15.15 -12.16 1.46
CA LEU A 166 -15.24 -13.59 1.20
C LEU A 166 -13.99 -14.12 0.48
N LEU A 167 -13.49 -13.40 -0.52
CA LEU A 167 -12.24 -13.74 -1.22
C LEU A 167 -11.03 -13.75 -0.28
N ALA A 168 -10.99 -12.83 0.69
CA ALA A 168 -9.91 -12.75 1.66
C ALA A 168 -9.85 -13.94 2.62
N PHE A 169 -10.92 -14.75 2.74
CA PHE A 169 -10.86 -16.05 3.42
C PHE A 169 -10.14 -17.14 2.62
N GLY A 170 -9.72 -16.85 1.38
CA GLY A 170 -8.86 -17.70 0.58
C GLY A 170 -9.44 -19.09 0.34
N GLU A 171 -8.62 -20.12 0.61
CA GLU A 171 -8.97 -21.53 0.46
C GLU A 171 -10.14 -21.96 1.34
N HIS A 172 -10.36 -21.32 2.49
CA HIS A 172 -11.49 -21.65 3.37
C HIS A 172 -12.83 -21.27 2.74
N TYR A 173 -12.91 -20.12 2.06
CA TYR A 173 -14.11 -19.75 1.32
C TYR A 173 -14.36 -20.70 0.14
N ARG A 174 -13.31 -21.05 -0.62
CA ARG A 174 -13.42 -22.02 -1.71
C ARG A 174 -13.90 -23.39 -1.22
N SER A 175 -13.43 -23.85 -0.06
CA SER A 175 -13.92 -25.08 0.57
C SER A 175 -15.41 -25.00 0.90
N VAL A 176 -15.88 -23.91 1.49
CA VAL A 176 -17.31 -23.68 1.77
C VAL A 176 -18.16 -23.68 0.49
N GLN A 177 -17.66 -23.09 -0.60
CA GLN A 177 -18.35 -23.12 -1.91
C GLN A 177 -18.45 -24.54 -2.48
N GLY A 178 -17.42 -25.38 -2.28
CA GLY A 178 -17.42 -26.78 -2.67
C GLY A 178 -18.39 -27.66 -1.86
N GLU A 179 -18.73 -27.23 -0.64
CA GLU A 179 -19.65 -27.94 0.26
C GLU A 179 -20.78 -27.03 0.78
N PRO A 180 -21.78 -26.71 -0.06
CA PRO A 180 -22.85 -25.77 0.30
C PRO A 180 -23.67 -26.18 1.54
N HIS A 181 -23.76 -27.48 1.82
CA HIS A 181 -24.51 -28.03 2.95
C HIS A 181 -23.63 -28.48 4.13
N GLY A 182 -22.32 -28.21 4.09
CA GLY A 182 -21.41 -28.51 5.19
C GLY A 182 -21.69 -27.64 6.43
N THR A 183 -21.13 -28.06 7.56
CA THR A 183 -21.26 -27.33 8.85
C THR A 183 -19.97 -26.62 9.28
N ASP A 184 -18.87 -26.84 8.55
CA ASP A 184 -17.58 -26.24 8.86
C ASP A 184 -17.55 -24.74 8.52
N HIS A 185 -16.60 -24.02 9.11
CA HIS A 185 -16.39 -22.59 8.86
C HIS A 185 -17.62 -21.71 9.15
N GLY A 186 -18.18 -21.83 10.36
CA GLY A 186 -19.39 -21.10 10.79
C GLY A 186 -19.37 -19.60 10.48
N ASN A 187 -18.24 -18.90 10.66
CA ASN A 187 -18.14 -17.47 10.34
C ASN A 187 -18.25 -17.17 8.83
N ILE A 188 -17.66 -17.99 7.96
CA ILE A 188 -17.77 -17.77 6.51
C ILE A 188 -19.22 -17.97 6.06
N ARG A 189 -19.88 -19.02 6.57
CA ARG A 189 -21.29 -19.31 6.26
C ARG A 189 -22.22 -18.23 6.78
N ALA A 190 -22.01 -17.75 8.00
CA ALA A 190 -22.77 -16.64 8.56
C ALA A 190 -22.57 -15.35 7.74
N LEU A 191 -21.35 -15.08 7.30
CA LEU A 191 -21.05 -13.93 6.45
C LEU A 191 -21.78 -14.03 5.09
N ILE A 192 -21.84 -15.22 4.49
CA ILE A 192 -22.63 -15.46 3.25
C ILE A 192 -24.12 -15.18 3.50
N ALA A 193 -24.66 -15.61 4.64
CA ALA A 193 -26.09 -15.51 4.94
C ALA A 193 -26.55 -14.09 5.33
N HIS A 194 -25.72 -13.37 6.07
CA HIS A 194 -26.10 -12.10 6.71
C HIS A 194 -25.32 -10.89 6.18
N GLY A 195 -24.28 -11.11 5.38
CA GLY A 195 -23.40 -10.04 4.91
C GLY A 195 -22.61 -9.39 6.04
N LEU A 196 -21.91 -8.29 5.71
CA LEU A 196 -21.12 -7.53 6.68
C LEU A 196 -21.98 -6.83 7.74
N ASP A 197 -23.25 -6.54 7.46
CA ASP A 197 -24.19 -5.94 8.42
C ASP A 197 -24.47 -6.85 9.63
N GLY A 198 -24.26 -8.15 9.47
CA GLY A 198 -24.33 -9.14 10.54
C GLY A 198 -23.11 -9.14 11.46
N VAL A 199 -22.01 -8.50 11.07
CA VAL A 199 -20.75 -8.51 11.83
C VAL A 199 -20.74 -7.36 12.82
N ARG A 200 -20.56 -7.66 14.10
CA ARG A 200 -20.56 -6.68 15.19
C ARG A 200 -19.43 -6.94 16.17
N PHE A 201 -18.65 -5.91 16.41
CA PHE A 201 -17.63 -5.85 17.46
C PHE A 201 -18.07 -4.83 18.50
N GLU A 202 -17.83 -5.12 19.79
CA GLU A 202 -17.91 -4.08 20.83
C GLU A 202 -16.80 -3.04 20.65
N GLN A 203 -15.62 -3.52 20.27
CA GLN A 203 -14.47 -2.71 19.90
C GLN A 203 -13.77 -3.35 18.69
N LEU A 204 -13.44 -2.56 17.67
CA LEU A 204 -12.72 -3.07 16.51
C LEU A 204 -11.37 -3.68 16.94
N PRO A 205 -11.02 -4.88 16.44
CA PRO A 205 -9.84 -5.61 16.88
C PRO A 205 -8.55 -5.12 16.23
N LEU A 206 -8.63 -4.19 15.28
CA LEU A 206 -7.49 -3.68 14.52
C LEU A 206 -7.35 -2.16 14.66
N GLN A 207 -6.10 -1.72 14.77
CA GLN A 207 -5.69 -0.32 14.61
C GLN A 207 -4.64 -0.23 13.50
N ARG A 208 -4.70 0.81 12.67
CA ARG A 208 -3.72 1.05 11.61
C ARG A 208 -2.37 1.38 12.23
N LYS A 209 -1.31 0.67 11.84
CA LYS A 209 0.06 1.05 12.22
C LYS A 209 0.41 2.43 11.64
N GLY A 210 1.15 3.20 12.43
CA GLY A 210 1.71 4.50 12.04
C GLY A 210 3.16 4.40 11.59
#